data_AF-A0A5R8KKQ5-F1
#
_entry.id   AF-A0A5R8KKQ5-F1
#
_cell.length_a   1.000
_cell.length_b   1.000
_cell.length_c   1.000
_cell.angle_alpha   90.00
_cell.angle_beta   90.00
_cell.angle_gamma   90.00
#
_symmetry.space_group_name_H-M   'P 1'
#
loop_
_entity.id
_entity.type
_entity.pdbx_description
1 polymer ?
#
loop_
_entity_poly.entity_id
_entity_poly.type
_entity_poly.pdbx_seq_one_letter_code
_entity_poly.pdbx_strand_id
1 'polypeptide(L)'
;MGSIKSQPVYAPLTFNPEASHHLFATSGVGYHAVETLLTETPAFPYTWLHVGDTPASPTAFGYPDESSLLRDLEIKLRQVSPGTQIALAGPETFIWSAALVTRGAGFSRSRVQTQLMGSKARRVLCAHCRHLHEGIQHTIFVCHGCGLHLAVRDHFSRRLCAYLAGRVDAEEPGNIPQSEELYA
;
A
#
# COMPACT_ATOMS: atom_id res chain seq x y z
N MET A 1 -14.19 -19.01 -6.56
CA MET A 1 -13.27 -18.95 -5.40
C MET A 1 -13.76 -17.92 -4.41
N GLY A 2 -13.97 -18.31 -3.15
CA GLY A 2 -14.38 -17.35 -2.11
C GLY A 2 -13.24 -16.37 -1.81
N SER A 3 -13.54 -15.07 -1.82
CA SER A 3 -12.58 -14.04 -1.41
C SER A 3 -12.11 -14.30 0.01
N ILE A 4 -10.79 -14.37 0.22
CA ILE A 4 -10.20 -14.51 1.54
C ILE A 4 -10.38 -13.20 2.28
N LYS A 5 -11.18 -13.18 3.35
CA LYS A 5 -11.57 -11.98 4.13
C LYS A 5 -10.40 -11.08 4.56
N SER A 6 -9.19 -11.64 4.69
CA SER A 6 -8.00 -10.87 5.07
C SER A 6 -7.41 -10.03 3.93
N GLN A 7 -7.72 -10.35 2.68
CA GLN A 7 -7.14 -9.67 1.53
C GLN A 7 -7.44 -8.16 1.54
N PRO A 8 -6.48 -7.34 1.06
CA PRO A 8 -6.72 -5.96 0.69
C PRO A 8 -7.92 -5.79 -0.23
N VAL A 9 -8.67 -4.71 -0.03
CA VAL A 9 -9.70 -4.27 -0.98
C VAL A 9 -9.29 -2.89 -1.46
N TYR A 10 -9.20 -2.72 -2.77
CA TYR A 10 -8.87 -1.46 -3.42
C TYR A 10 -10.07 -1.00 -4.25
N ALA A 11 -10.34 0.30 -4.25
CA ALA A 11 -11.44 0.90 -4.99
C ALA A 11 -11.00 2.26 -5.55
N PRO A 12 -11.66 2.75 -6.63
CA PRO A 12 -11.49 4.13 -7.06
C PRO A 12 -11.68 5.12 -5.91
N LEU A 13 -10.86 6.17 -5.87
CA LEU A 13 -11.01 7.25 -4.91
C LEU A 13 -12.35 7.97 -5.15
N THR A 14 -13.05 8.27 -4.06
CA THR A 14 -14.35 8.96 -4.08
C THR A 14 -14.29 10.18 -3.18
N PHE A 15 -14.98 11.24 -3.60
CA PHE A 15 -15.15 12.43 -2.78
C PHE A 15 -16.00 12.10 -1.55
N ASN A 16 -15.59 12.61 -0.40
CA ASN A 16 -16.35 12.50 0.84
C ASN A 16 -16.86 13.89 1.23
N PRO A 17 -18.15 14.20 1.05
CA PRO A 17 -18.69 15.53 1.31
C PRO A 17 -18.71 15.89 2.81
N GLU A 18 -18.62 14.91 3.70
CA GLU A 18 -18.57 15.13 5.15
C GLU A 18 -17.16 15.44 5.66
N ALA A 19 -16.14 15.24 4.82
CA ALA A 19 -14.76 15.50 5.20
C ALA A 19 -14.46 17.00 5.16
N SER A 20 -13.86 17.50 6.23
CA SER A 20 -13.42 18.91 6.31
C SER A 20 -12.16 19.18 5.48
N HIS A 21 -11.42 18.14 5.12
CA HIS A 21 -10.19 18.19 4.32
C HIS A 21 -9.86 16.81 3.76
N HIS A 22 -9.21 16.75 2.59
CA HIS A 22 -8.66 15.52 2.03
C HIS A 22 -7.13 15.53 2.04
N LEU A 23 -6.52 14.45 2.49
CA LEU A 23 -5.07 14.25 2.42
C LEU A 23 -4.77 13.08 1.48
N PHE A 24 -4.16 13.40 0.34
CA PHE A 24 -3.73 12.43 -0.67
C PHE A 24 -2.24 12.11 -0.48
N ALA A 25 -1.90 10.82 -0.51
CA ALA A 25 -0.51 10.36 -0.63
C ALA A 25 -0.42 9.40 -1.81
N THR A 26 0.41 9.74 -2.80
CA THR A 26 0.51 8.96 -4.03
C THR A 26 1.94 8.64 -4.44
N SER A 27 2.11 7.58 -5.23
CA SER A 27 3.41 7.17 -5.79
C SER A 27 3.25 6.61 -7.20
N GLY A 28 4.21 6.93 -8.08
CA GLY A 28 4.20 6.55 -9.49
C GLY A 28 2.89 6.93 -10.18
N VAL A 29 2.33 6.05 -11.00
CA VAL A 29 1.06 6.28 -11.71
C VAL A 29 -0.17 6.45 -10.79
N GLY A 30 -0.01 6.35 -9.47
CA GLY A 30 -1.06 6.63 -8.50
C GLY A 30 -1.56 8.08 -8.49
N TYR A 31 -0.80 9.02 -9.05
CA TYR A 31 -1.23 10.42 -9.12
C TYR A 31 -2.51 10.59 -9.96
N HIS A 32 -2.70 9.78 -11.00
CA HIS A 32 -3.90 9.80 -11.85
C HIS A 32 -5.20 9.56 -11.07
N ALA A 33 -5.15 8.78 -9.99
CA ALA A 33 -6.33 8.56 -9.14
C ALA A 33 -6.87 9.87 -8.55
N VAL A 34 -5.97 10.78 -8.17
CA VAL A 34 -6.33 12.09 -7.62
C VAL A 34 -6.77 13.02 -8.75
N GLU A 35 -6.12 12.99 -9.92
CA GLU A 35 -6.55 13.79 -11.08
C GLU A 35 -7.97 13.45 -11.53
N THR A 36 -8.32 12.15 -11.60
CA THR A 36 -9.69 11.71 -11.90
C THR A 36 -10.69 12.28 -10.89
N LEU A 37 -10.39 12.15 -9.59
CA LEU A 37 -11.25 12.69 -8.53
C LEU A 37 -11.43 14.21 -8.63
N LEU A 38 -10.35 14.96 -8.88
CA LEU A 38 -10.38 16.42 -9.03
C LEU A 38 -11.07 16.87 -10.32
N THR A 39 -11.06 16.04 -11.36
CA THR A 39 -11.83 16.30 -12.59
C THR A 39 -13.34 16.18 -12.34
N GLU A 40 -13.74 15.16 -11.57
CA GLU A 40 -15.15 14.93 -11.22
C GLU A 40 -15.66 15.94 -10.18
N THR A 41 -14.82 16.28 -9.19
CA THR A 41 -15.16 17.22 -8.11
C THR A 41 -14.00 18.22 -7.91
N PRO A 42 -14.03 19.39 -8.56
CA PRO A 42 -12.87 20.29 -8.55
C PRO A 42 -12.73 21.16 -7.30
N ALA A 43 -13.78 21.27 -6.47
CA ALA A 43 -13.85 22.27 -5.40
C ALA A 43 -14.05 21.66 -4.01
N PHE A 44 -12.94 21.31 -3.34
CA PHE A 44 -12.88 20.96 -1.92
C PHE A 44 -11.47 21.20 -1.35
N PRO A 45 -11.30 21.35 -0.03
CA PRO A 45 -10.00 21.54 0.59
C PRO A 45 -9.18 20.23 0.59
N TYR A 46 -7.97 20.28 0.04
CA TYR A 46 -7.07 19.12 0.04
C TYR A 46 -5.58 19.47 0.13
N THR A 47 -4.79 18.48 0.52
CA THR A 47 -3.33 18.47 0.45
C THR A 47 -2.88 17.21 -0.26
N TRP A 48 -1.88 17.32 -1.13
CA TRP A 48 -1.42 16.20 -1.93
C TRP A 48 0.09 16.01 -1.81
N LEU A 49 0.50 14.82 -1.36
CA LEU A 49 1.89 14.39 -1.30
C LEU A 49 2.14 13.37 -2.41
N HIS A 50 3.20 13.54 -3.20
CA HIS A 50 3.53 12.64 -4.31
C HIS A 50 5.00 12.22 -4.33
N VAL A 51 5.29 10.93 -4.47
CA VAL A 51 6.65 10.45 -4.77
C VAL A 51 6.95 10.70 -6.24
N GLY A 52 7.88 11.60 -6.51
CA GLY A 52 8.24 12.09 -7.83
C GLY A 52 8.10 13.62 -7.93
N ASP A 53 7.98 14.09 -9.16
CA ASP A 53 7.80 15.51 -9.45
C ASP A 53 6.47 16.03 -8.88
N THR A 54 6.46 17.27 -8.40
CA THR A 54 5.26 17.88 -7.84
C THR A 54 4.14 17.93 -8.90
N PRO A 55 2.96 17.34 -8.62
CA PRO A 55 1.80 17.45 -9.51
C PRO A 55 1.41 18.90 -9.76
N ALA A 56 0.77 19.18 -10.91
CA ALA A 56 0.30 20.51 -11.29
C ALA A 56 -0.95 20.93 -10.48
N SER A 57 -0.79 21.09 -9.15
CA SER A 57 -1.82 21.51 -8.22
C SER A 57 -1.20 22.44 -7.15
N PRO A 58 -1.90 23.52 -6.75
CA PRO A 58 -1.35 24.50 -5.82
C PRO A 58 -1.13 23.96 -4.40
N THR A 59 -1.76 22.85 -4.03
CA THR A 59 -1.63 22.22 -2.71
C THR A 59 -0.88 20.89 -2.76
N ALA A 60 -0.18 20.64 -3.87
CA ALA A 60 0.63 19.45 -4.08
C ALA A 60 2.11 19.67 -3.73
N PHE A 61 2.75 18.61 -3.24
CA PHE A 61 4.14 18.56 -2.84
C PHE A 61 4.78 17.30 -3.45
N GLY A 62 5.89 17.47 -4.17
CA GLY A 62 6.72 16.38 -4.68
C GLY A 62 7.81 15.99 -3.70
N TYR A 63 8.14 14.69 -3.65
CA TYR A 63 9.19 14.11 -2.81
C TYR A 63 10.09 13.20 -3.65
N PRO A 64 11.41 13.20 -3.42
CA PRO A 64 12.35 12.42 -4.24
C PRO A 64 12.20 10.91 -4.06
N ASP A 65 11.68 10.45 -2.91
CA ASP A 65 11.56 9.04 -2.58
C ASP A 65 10.41 8.78 -1.57
N GLU A 66 10.02 7.50 -1.46
CA GLU A 66 8.94 7.06 -0.56
C GLU A 66 9.23 7.40 0.90
N SER A 67 10.48 7.27 1.37
CA SER A 67 10.82 7.51 2.78
C SER A 67 10.64 8.98 3.15
N SER A 68 11.08 9.88 2.28
CA SER A 68 10.90 11.33 2.43
C SER A 68 9.42 11.71 2.48
N LEU A 69 8.59 11.14 1.60
CA LEU A 69 7.15 11.34 1.62
C LEU A 69 6.51 10.81 2.90
N LEU A 70 6.82 9.57 3.29
CA LEU A 70 6.21 8.92 4.47
C LEU A 70 6.53 9.69 5.75
N ARG A 71 7.72 10.28 5.85
CA ARG A 71 8.09 11.15 6.97
C ARG A 71 7.21 12.39 7.05
N ASP A 72 6.99 13.07 5.93
CA ASP A 72 6.16 14.26 5.92
C ASP A 72 4.66 13.94 6.05
N LEU A 73 4.22 12.79 5.52
CA LEU A 73 2.89 12.25 5.78
C LEU A 73 2.66 12.10 7.29
N GLU A 74 3.60 11.52 8.02
CA GLU A 74 3.52 11.38 9.48
C GLU A 74 3.41 12.74 10.19
N ILE A 75 4.15 13.75 9.73
CA ILE A 75 4.11 15.11 10.28
C ILE A 75 2.74 15.75 10.02
N LYS A 76 2.25 15.69 8.78
CA LYS A 76 0.95 16.28 8.40
C LYS A 76 -0.21 15.59 9.11
N LEU A 77 -0.18 14.27 9.27
CA LEU A 77 -1.21 13.54 9.99
C LEU A 77 -1.37 13.98 11.45
N ARG A 78 -0.31 14.49 12.09
CA ARG A 78 -0.40 15.06 13.45
C ARG A 78 -1.05 16.45 13.49
N GLN A 79 -1.14 17.13 12.35
CA GLN A 79 -1.61 18.52 12.25
C GLN A 79 -3.02 18.61 11.65
N VAL A 80 -3.45 17.61 10.88
CA VAL A 80 -4.77 17.62 10.25
C VAL A 80 -5.89 17.39 11.27
N SER A 81 -7.06 17.94 10.96
CA SER A 81 -8.25 17.80 11.80
C SER A 81 -8.76 16.36 11.86
N PRO A 82 -9.49 15.96 12.91
CA PRO A 82 -10.21 14.69 12.91
C PRO A 82 -11.22 14.55 11.77
N GLY A 83 -11.68 15.61 11.11
CA GLY A 83 -12.58 15.52 9.95
C GLY A 83 -11.89 15.15 8.64
N THR A 84 -10.57 14.89 8.64
CA THR A 84 -9.80 14.65 7.43
C THR A 84 -10.01 13.24 6.87
N GLN A 85 -10.32 13.17 5.57
CA GLN A 85 -10.34 11.95 4.78
C GLN A 85 -8.96 11.69 4.18
N ILE A 86 -8.47 10.47 4.32
CA ILE A 86 -7.16 10.06 3.80
C ILE A 86 -7.38 9.17 2.57
N ALA A 87 -6.56 9.38 1.56
CA ALA A 87 -6.56 8.57 0.34
C ALA A 87 -5.13 8.24 -0.10
N LEU A 88 -4.90 6.96 -0.32
CA LEU A 88 -3.59 6.39 -0.67
C LEU A 88 -3.69 5.76 -2.06
N ALA A 89 -2.84 6.16 -3.01
CA ALA A 89 -2.87 5.59 -4.36
C ALA A 89 -1.48 5.34 -4.94
N GLY A 90 -1.29 4.18 -5.56
CA GLY A 90 0.00 3.78 -6.11
C GLY A 90 0.23 2.28 -6.02
N PRO A 91 1.49 1.81 -6.13
CA PRO A 91 1.82 0.39 -6.01
C PRO A 91 1.40 -0.18 -4.65
N GLU A 92 1.14 -1.49 -4.61
CA GLU A 92 0.63 -2.15 -3.39
C GLU A 92 1.55 -1.95 -2.17
N THR A 93 2.87 -2.05 -2.37
CA THR A 93 3.87 -1.84 -1.31
C THR A 93 3.78 -0.43 -0.70
N PHE A 94 3.68 0.60 -1.56
CA PHE A 94 3.56 2.00 -1.15
C PHE A 94 2.28 2.24 -0.33
N ILE A 95 1.13 1.76 -0.82
CA ILE A 95 -0.16 1.90 -0.12
C ILE A 95 -0.05 1.36 1.30
N TRP A 96 0.62 0.23 1.46
CA TRP A 96 0.76 -0.43 2.74
C TRP A 96 1.79 0.22 3.67
N SER A 97 2.87 0.79 3.14
CA SER A 97 3.75 1.68 3.91
C SER A 97 3.02 2.92 4.41
N ALA A 98 2.27 3.60 3.55
CA ALA A 98 1.50 4.79 3.92
C ALA A 98 0.35 4.47 4.88
N ALA A 99 -0.28 3.30 4.75
CA ALA A 99 -1.31 2.82 5.67
C ALA A 99 -0.74 2.49 7.07
N LEU A 100 0.51 2.03 7.15
CA LEU A 100 1.22 1.85 8.44
C LEU A 100 1.39 3.19 9.14
N VAL A 101 1.90 4.20 8.43
CA VAL A 101 2.08 5.57 8.96
C VAL A 101 0.75 6.16 9.40
N THR A 102 -0.28 6.05 8.56
CA THR A 102 -1.64 6.54 8.83
C THR A 102 -2.24 5.91 10.09
N ARG A 103 -2.10 4.58 10.23
CA ARG A 103 -2.56 3.86 11.42
C ARG A 103 -1.75 4.23 12.66
N GLY A 104 -0.44 4.42 12.54
CA GLY A 104 0.44 4.88 13.61
C GLY A 104 0.04 6.25 14.15
N ALA A 105 -0.49 7.11 13.29
CA ALA A 105 -1.06 8.41 13.67
C ALA A 105 -2.49 8.34 14.25
N GLY A 106 -3.08 7.15 14.42
CA GLY A 106 -4.37 6.95 15.08
C GLY A 106 -5.60 7.01 14.17
N PHE A 107 -5.45 7.11 12.85
CA PHE A 107 -6.59 7.15 11.93
C PHE A 107 -7.23 5.77 11.74
N SER A 108 -8.57 5.72 11.80
CA SER A 108 -9.34 4.50 11.58
C SER A 108 -9.37 4.12 10.10
N ARG A 109 -9.53 2.82 9.83
CA ARG A 109 -9.61 2.29 8.46
C ARG A 109 -10.76 2.88 7.64
N SER A 110 -11.87 3.23 8.28
CA SER A 110 -13.01 3.87 7.63
C SER A 110 -12.67 5.23 7.00
N ARG A 111 -11.59 5.88 7.45
CA ARG A 111 -11.13 7.17 6.94
C ARG A 111 -10.01 7.05 5.91
N VAL A 112 -9.65 5.84 5.51
CA VAL A 112 -8.57 5.59 4.56
C VAL A 112 -9.14 4.90 3.34
N GLN A 113 -9.14 5.62 2.21
CA GLN A 113 -9.39 5.04 0.90
C GLN A 113 -8.06 4.58 0.30
N THR A 114 -8.09 3.47 -0.43
CA THR A 114 -6.90 2.91 -1.07
C THR A 114 -7.21 2.52 -2.51
N GLN A 115 -6.47 3.07 -3.47
CA GLN A 115 -6.59 2.73 -4.89
C GLN A 115 -5.26 2.17 -5.42
N LEU A 116 -5.27 0.88 -5.75
CA LEU A 116 -4.11 0.22 -6.34
C LEU A 116 -3.89 0.70 -7.77
N MET A 117 -2.72 1.26 -8.03
CA MET A 117 -2.31 1.76 -9.34
C MET A 117 -0.85 1.35 -9.60
N GLY A 118 -0.57 0.74 -10.74
CA GLY A 118 0.77 0.23 -11.06
C GLY A 118 1.01 -1.19 -10.52
N SER A 119 2.21 -1.43 -9.97
CA SER A 119 2.64 -2.79 -9.62
C SER A 119 1.82 -3.41 -8.49
N LYS A 120 1.44 -4.68 -8.68
CA LYS A 120 0.79 -5.53 -7.67
C LYS A 120 1.79 -6.34 -6.85
N ALA A 121 3.09 -6.12 -7.04
CA ALA A 121 4.11 -6.91 -6.35
C ALA A 121 3.92 -6.85 -4.83
N ARG A 122 3.95 -8.00 -4.17
CA ARG A 122 3.59 -8.16 -2.77
C ARG A 122 4.76 -7.84 -1.84
N ARG A 123 4.44 -7.21 -0.72
CA ARG A 123 5.26 -7.25 0.49
C ARG A 123 5.01 -8.56 1.22
N VAL A 124 6.05 -9.34 1.48
CA VAL A 124 5.93 -10.69 2.04
C VAL A 124 6.83 -10.88 3.26
N LEU A 125 6.27 -11.43 4.33
CA LEU A 125 6.99 -11.77 5.55
C LEU A 125 7.29 -13.28 5.57
N CYS A 126 8.56 -13.63 5.76
CA CYS A 126 8.97 -14.99 6.05
C CYS A 126 8.43 -15.46 7.41
N ALA A 127 7.62 -16.53 7.42
CA ALA A 127 7.10 -17.11 8.66
C ALA A 127 8.20 -17.70 9.56
N HIS A 128 9.34 -18.08 8.98
CA HIS A 128 10.47 -18.67 9.70
C HIS A 128 11.32 -17.60 10.42
N CYS A 129 11.97 -16.71 9.67
CA CYS A 129 12.94 -15.74 10.23
C CYS A 129 12.40 -14.31 10.37
N ARG A 130 11.14 -14.06 10.01
CA ARG A 130 10.50 -12.72 10.04
C ARG A 130 11.14 -11.68 9.10
N HIS A 131 12.02 -12.08 8.18
CA HIS A 131 12.55 -11.18 7.16
C HIS A 131 11.42 -10.69 6.24
N LEU A 132 11.45 -9.40 5.90
CA LEU A 132 10.46 -8.75 5.04
C LEU A 132 11.04 -8.63 3.62
N HIS A 133 10.23 -9.00 2.65
CA HIS A 133 10.55 -8.93 1.23
C HIS A 133 9.62 -7.96 0.54
N GLU A 134 10.17 -7.10 -0.31
CA GLU A 134 9.41 -6.21 -1.18
C GLU A 134 9.42 -6.75 -2.61
N GLY A 135 8.43 -6.34 -3.41
CA GLY A 135 8.49 -6.59 -4.84
C GLY A 135 8.29 -8.06 -5.26
N ILE A 136 7.71 -8.90 -4.41
CA ILE A 136 7.47 -10.31 -4.76
C ILE A 136 6.34 -10.44 -5.78
N GLN A 137 6.69 -10.92 -6.98
CA GLN A 137 5.75 -11.12 -8.09
C GLN A 137 5.41 -12.59 -8.33
N HIS A 138 6.10 -13.51 -7.67
CA HIS A 138 6.00 -14.94 -7.92
C HIS A 138 5.48 -15.70 -6.68
N THR A 139 4.84 -16.85 -6.92
CA THR A 139 4.28 -17.71 -5.86
C THR A 139 5.36 -18.33 -4.98
N ILE A 140 6.58 -18.52 -5.51
CA ILE A 140 7.71 -19.08 -4.77
C ILE A 140 8.93 -18.17 -4.93
N PHE A 141 9.66 -17.96 -3.84
CA PHE A 141 10.91 -17.20 -3.84
C PHE A 141 11.86 -17.69 -2.74
N VAL A 142 13.14 -17.33 -2.85
CA VAL A 142 14.15 -17.65 -1.82
C VAL A 142 14.25 -16.51 -0.82
N CYS A 143 14.11 -16.82 0.46
CA CYS A 143 14.27 -15.84 1.52
C CYS A 143 15.73 -15.43 1.71
N HIS A 144 16.08 -14.18 1.44
CA HIS A 144 17.40 -13.60 1.74
C HIS A 144 17.82 -13.70 3.22
N GLY A 145 16.86 -13.80 4.15
CA GLY A 145 17.17 -13.89 5.58
C GLY A 145 17.57 -15.28 6.06
N CYS A 146 17.00 -16.35 5.49
CA CYS A 146 17.24 -17.72 5.96
C CYS A 146 17.56 -18.75 4.86
N GLY A 147 17.61 -18.34 3.60
CA GLY A 147 17.92 -19.19 2.45
C GLY A 147 16.86 -20.22 2.06
N LEU A 148 15.71 -20.26 2.75
CA LEU A 148 14.64 -21.23 2.46
C LEU A 148 13.81 -20.80 1.25
N HIS A 149 13.34 -21.78 0.47
CA HIS A 149 12.30 -21.58 -0.53
C HIS A 149 10.95 -21.42 0.16
N LEU A 150 10.28 -20.30 -0.10
CA LEU A 150 9.02 -19.95 0.52
C LEU A 150 7.91 -19.86 -0.52
N ALA A 151 6.75 -20.43 -0.21
CA ALA A 151 5.52 -20.21 -0.94
C ALA A 151 4.72 -19.07 -0.31
N VAL A 152 4.38 -18.08 -1.12
CA VAL A 152 3.50 -16.96 -0.74
C VAL A 152 2.10 -17.49 -0.49
N ARG A 153 1.56 -17.21 0.69
CA ARG A 153 0.19 -17.55 1.06
C ARG A 153 -0.71 -16.35 0.80
N ASP A 154 -1.99 -16.61 0.58
CA ASP A 154 -2.99 -15.55 0.37
C ASP A 154 -3.45 -14.85 1.65
N HIS A 155 -2.95 -15.29 2.80
CA HIS A 155 -3.21 -14.61 4.07
C HIS A 155 -2.42 -13.30 4.15
N PHE A 156 -3.15 -12.19 4.20
CA PHE A 156 -2.60 -10.86 4.39
C PHE A 156 -2.72 -10.39 5.85
N SER A 157 -1.59 -10.13 6.49
CA SER A 157 -1.56 -9.58 7.84
C SER A 157 -1.68 -8.06 7.79
N ARG A 158 -2.87 -7.54 8.13
CA ARG A 158 -3.10 -6.08 8.20
C ARG A 158 -2.22 -5.36 9.22
N ARG A 159 -1.84 -6.05 10.31
CA ARG A 159 -0.97 -5.47 11.35
C ARG A 159 0.44 -5.25 10.82
N LEU A 160 0.96 -6.20 10.05
CA LEU A 160 2.29 -6.15 9.46
C LEU A 160 2.31 -5.52 8.08
N CYS A 161 1.12 -5.32 7.50
CA CYS A 161 0.92 -4.87 6.13
C CYS A 161 1.70 -5.72 5.11
N ALA A 162 1.70 -7.04 5.33
CA ALA A 162 2.45 -8.02 4.54
C ALA A 162 1.67 -9.33 4.39
N TYR A 163 1.87 -10.01 3.26
CA TYR A 163 1.47 -11.40 3.07
C TYR A 163 2.41 -12.32 3.84
N LEU A 164 1.94 -13.49 4.25
CA LEU A 164 2.81 -14.50 4.88
C LEU A 164 3.33 -15.46 3.84
N ALA A 165 4.61 -15.84 3.94
CA ALA A 165 5.15 -16.96 3.19
C ALA A 165 5.74 -18.01 4.12
N GLY A 166 5.39 -19.27 3.84
CA GLY A 166 5.86 -20.42 4.59
C GLY A 166 6.80 -21.27 3.74
N ARG A 167 7.63 -22.09 4.37
CA ARG A 167 8.49 -23.04 3.67
C ARG A 167 7.67 -23.88 2.69
N VAL A 168 8.14 -23.99 1.44
CA VAL A 168 7.40 -24.67 0.36
C VAL A 168 7.38 -26.19 0.52
N ASP A 169 8.51 -26.76 0.92
CA ASP A 169 8.78 -28.18 1.07
C ASP A 169 8.61 -28.63 2.53
N ALA A 170 7.69 -28.00 3.26
CA ALA A 170 7.47 -28.30 4.68
C ALA A 170 6.91 -29.71 4.91
N GLU A 171 6.04 -30.18 4.01
CA GLU A 171 5.42 -31.50 4.07
C GLU A 171 6.29 -32.57 3.41
N GLU A 172 6.96 -32.25 2.31
CA GLU A 172 7.83 -33.15 1.54
C GLU A 172 9.17 -32.46 1.23
N PRO A 173 10.22 -32.70 2.04
CA PRO A 173 11.52 -32.03 1.88
C PRO A 173 12.13 -32.23 0.49
N GLY A 174 12.57 -31.12 -0.13
CA GLY A 174 13.14 -31.13 -1.48
C GLY A 174 12.13 -31.08 -2.64
N ASN A 175 10.83 -31.22 -2.36
CA ASN A 175 9.79 -31.01 -3.37
C ASN A 175 9.48 -29.51 -3.50
N ILE A 176 10.08 -28.86 -4.50
CA ILE A 176 9.83 -27.45 -4.82
C ILE A 176 9.02 -27.41 -6.13
N PRO A 177 7.72 -27.09 -6.08
CA PRO A 177 6.89 -26.98 -7.26
C PRO A 177 7.32 -25.81 -8.15
N GLN A 178 6.83 -25.80 -9.39
CA GLN A 178 7.10 -24.71 -10.32
C GLN A 178 6.53 -23.40 -9.77
N SER A 179 7.33 -22.34 -9.83
CA SER A 179 6.87 -21.00 -9.46
C SER A 179 6.03 -20.40 -10.58
N GLU A 180 4.95 -19.74 -10.21
CA GLU A 180 4.01 -19.04 -11.08
C GLU A 180 4.01 -17.55 -10.75
N GLU A 181 3.57 -16.71 -11.67
CA GLU A 181 3.37 -15.29 -11.40
C GLU A 181 2.06 -15.10 -10.61
N LEU A 182 2.09 -14.29 -9.55
CA LEU A 182 0.96 -14.08 -8.62
C LEU A 182 -0.25 -13.38 -9.27
N TYR A 183 -0.09 -12.80 -10.45
CA TYR A 183 -1.06 -11.92 -11.10
C TYR A 183 -1.20 -12.14 -12.62
N ALA A 184 -0.75 -13.30 -13.12
CA ALA A 184 -1.00 -13.70 -14.51
C ALA A 184 -2.49 -13.94 -14.77
#